data_AF-A0A7V9AUF7-F1
#
_entry.id   AF-A0A7V9AUF7-F1
#
_cell.length_a   1.000
_cell.length_b   1.000
_cell.length_c   1.000
_cell.angle_alpha   90.00
_cell.angle_beta   90.00
_cell.angle_gamma   90.00
#
_symmetry.space_group_name_H-M   'P 1'
#
loop_
_entity.id
_entity.type
_entity.pdbx_description
1 polymer ?
#
loop_
_entity_poly.entity_id
_entity_poly.type
_entity_poly.pdbx_seq_one_letter_code
_entity_poly.pdbx_strand_id
1 'polypeptide(L)'
;MASQLGTALLQGMLSVVGLVALMIPLRRKWATHIVGSLIYVWVVIQGMFNPGTPMLDFFVGLAIIAIFTGVILYGGLLATIATLTTHFMLLRAPLTLDFSSWRAAPGITYVVVVAVVGLGAAYVARTGAPASPARDAVTAPV
;
A
#
# COMPACT_ATOMS: atom_id res chain seq x y z
N MET A 1 23.70 -5.46 -3.40
CA MET A 1 22.70 -4.63 -2.67
C MET A 1 21.84 -3.77 -3.59
N ALA A 2 22.41 -3.04 -4.56
CA ALA A 2 21.63 -2.23 -5.52
C ALA A 2 20.73 -3.08 -6.45
N SER A 3 21.20 -4.27 -6.86
CA SER A 3 20.45 -5.17 -7.74
C SER A 3 19.12 -5.65 -7.16
N GLN A 4 19.10 -6.10 -5.90
CA GLN A 4 17.87 -6.57 -5.23
C GLN A 4 16.84 -5.46 -5.01
N LEU A 5 17.30 -4.23 -4.72
CA LEU A 5 16.43 -3.05 -4.66
C LEU A 5 15.76 -2.79 -6.02
N GLY A 6 16.52 -2.89 -7.10
CA GLY A 6 16.00 -2.79 -8.46
C GLY A 6 14.93 -3.85 -8.77
N THR A 7 15.19 -5.11 -8.42
CA THR A 7 14.22 -6.21 -8.65
C THR A 7 12.93 -6.02 -7.86
N ALA A 8 13.05 -5.64 -6.59
CA ALA A 8 11.92 -5.41 -5.71
C ALA A 8 11.06 -4.23 -6.20
N LEU A 9 11.70 -3.11 -6.56
CA LEU A 9 11.02 -1.96 -7.17
C LEU A 9 10.33 -2.32 -8.48
N LEU A 10 10.99 -3.08 -9.36
CA LEU A 10 10.41 -3.54 -10.62
C LEU A 10 9.17 -4.40 -10.37
N GLN A 11 9.21 -5.34 -9.43
CA GLN A 11 8.04 -6.16 -9.07
C GLN A 11 6.90 -5.31 -8.50
N GLY A 12 7.22 -4.35 -7.64
CA GLY A 12 6.25 -3.38 -7.11
C GLY A 12 5.59 -2.56 -8.23
N MET A 13 6.37 -2.02 -9.17
CA MET A 13 5.85 -1.29 -10.33
C MET A 13 5.00 -2.18 -11.24
N LEU A 14 5.39 -3.43 -11.45
CA LEU A 14 4.66 -4.39 -12.26
C LEU A 14 3.28 -4.72 -11.65
N SER A 15 3.17 -4.73 -10.32
CA SER A 15 1.88 -4.89 -9.63
C SER A 15 0.94 -3.71 -9.86
N VAL A 16 1.46 -2.47 -9.86
CA VAL A 16 0.68 -1.26 -10.16
C VAL A 16 0.23 -1.27 -11.62
N VAL A 17 1.13 -1.59 -12.55
CA VAL A 17 0.80 -1.69 -13.98
C VAL A 17 -0.26 -2.77 -14.23
N GLY A 18 -0.14 -3.93 -13.59
CA GLY A 18 -1.14 -5.01 -13.72
C GLY A 18 -2.52 -4.61 -13.20
N LEU A 19 -2.60 -3.90 -12.06
CA LEU A 19 -3.87 -3.35 -11.57
C LEU A 19 -4.47 -2.32 -12.53
N VAL A 20 -3.65 -1.42 -13.08
CA VAL A 20 -4.12 -0.43 -14.07
C VAL A 20 -4.59 -1.12 -15.34
N ALA A 21 -3.87 -2.15 -15.81
CA ALA A 21 -4.25 -2.96 -16.96
C ALA A 21 -5.59 -3.69 -16.73
N LEU A 22 -5.85 -4.22 -15.53
CA LEU A 22 -7.14 -4.79 -15.14
C LEU A 22 -8.25 -3.73 -15.08
N MET A 23 -7.92 -2.48 -14.77
CA MET A 23 -8.90 -1.41 -14.72
C MET A 23 -9.48 -1.07 -16.11
N ILE A 24 -8.71 -1.29 -17.18
CA ILE A 24 -9.12 -1.04 -18.57
C ILE A 24 -10.37 -1.87 -18.96
N PRO A 25 -10.37 -3.22 -18.85
CA PRO A 25 -11.54 -4.03 -19.20
C PRO A 25 -12.65 -3.98 -18.15
N LEU A 26 -12.32 -3.96 -16.85
CA LEU A 26 -13.32 -4.04 -15.79
C LEU A 26 -14.07 -2.72 -15.57
N ARG A 27 -13.44 -1.57 -15.86
CA ARG A 27 -13.99 -0.20 -15.73
C ARG A 27 -14.54 0.18 -14.34
N ARG A 28 -14.50 -0.72 -13.36
CA ARG A 28 -15.05 -0.56 -12.00
C ARG A 28 -13.97 -0.88 -10.99
N LYS A 29 -13.61 0.11 -10.16
CA LYS A 29 -12.55 -0.01 -9.14
C LYS A 29 -12.76 -1.18 -8.18
N TRP A 30 -14.00 -1.40 -7.73
CA TRP A 30 -14.30 -2.51 -6.82
C TRP A 30 -14.10 -3.88 -7.48
N ALA A 31 -14.44 -4.02 -8.76
CA ALA A 31 -14.25 -5.25 -9.49
C ALA A 31 -12.75 -5.50 -9.76
N THR A 32 -12.01 -4.46 -10.14
CA THR A 32 -10.54 -4.50 -10.27
C THR A 32 -9.87 -4.88 -8.96
N HIS A 33 -10.37 -4.37 -7.83
CA HIS A 33 -9.86 -4.69 -6.50
C HIS A 33 -10.03 -6.18 -6.17
N ILE A 34 -11.24 -6.73 -6.36
CA ILE A 34 -11.52 -8.14 -6.08
C ILE A 34 -10.72 -9.05 -7.01
N VAL A 35 -10.82 -8.81 -8.31
CA VAL A 35 -10.15 -9.64 -9.33
C VAL A 35 -8.64 -9.56 -9.20
N GLY A 36 -8.09 -8.36 -9.04
CA GLY A 36 -6.67 -8.16 -8.79
C GLY A 36 -6.22 -8.89 -7.52
N SER A 37 -6.99 -8.79 -6.44
CA SER A 37 -6.63 -9.47 -5.19
C SER A 37 -6.55 -10.99 -5.34
N LEU A 38 -7.52 -11.58 -6.05
CA LEU A 38 -7.53 -13.02 -6.32
C LEU A 38 -6.36 -13.47 -7.22
N ILE A 39 -6.02 -12.68 -8.23
CA ILE A 39 -4.89 -12.99 -9.13
C ILE A 39 -3.56 -12.91 -8.36
N TYR A 40 -3.35 -11.84 -7.59
CA TYR A 40 -2.10 -11.63 -6.88
C TYR A 40 -1.91 -12.58 -5.70
N VAL A 41 -2.99 -13.08 -5.08
CA VAL A 41 -2.86 -14.01 -3.93
C VAL A 41 -2.11 -15.27 -4.29
N TRP A 42 -2.33 -15.77 -5.50
CA TRP A 42 -1.65 -16.95 -5.98
C TRP A 42 -0.14 -16.73 -6.11
N VAL A 43 0.27 -15.53 -6.56
CA VAL A 43 1.68 -15.15 -6.71
C VAL A 43 2.38 -15.11 -5.35
N VAL A 44 1.71 -14.59 -4.31
CA VAL A 44 2.28 -14.47 -2.96
C VAL A 44 2.46 -15.84 -2.30
N ILE A 45 1.48 -16.74 -2.43
CA ILE A 45 1.52 -18.06 -1.81
C ILE A 45 2.69 -18.90 -2.32
N GLN A 46 3.08 -18.76 -3.60
CA GLN A 46 4.18 -19.53 -4.17
C GLN A 46 5.58 -19.08 -3.74
N GLY A 47 5.72 -17.95 -3.04
CA GLY A 47 7.04 -17.36 -2.76
C GLY A 47 7.30 -16.86 -1.34
N MET A 48 6.27 -16.61 -0.51
CA MET A 48 6.46 -15.89 0.76
C MET A 48 6.41 -16.73 2.04
N PHE A 49 5.79 -17.91 2.03
CA PHE A 49 5.55 -18.69 3.25
C PHE A 49 6.22 -20.05 3.20
N ASN A 50 6.76 -20.49 4.34
CA ASN A 50 7.32 -21.83 4.46
C ASN A 50 6.20 -22.87 4.33
N PRO A 51 6.45 -23.98 3.62
CA PRO A 51 5.44 -25.01 3.44
C PRO A 51 5.05 -25.63 4.78
N GLY A 52 3.76 -25.56 5.13
CA GLY A 52 3.23 -26.16 6.37
C GLY A 52 1.80 -25.76 6.71
N THR A 53 1.35 -24.56 6.32
CA THR A 53 0.01 -24.02 6.68
C THR A 53 -0.69 -23.34 5.51
N PRO A 54 -1.04 -24.07 4.43
CA PRO A 54 -1.45 -23.47 3.15
C PRO A 54 -2.73 -22.61 3.25
N MET A 55 -3.66 -22.96 4.15
CA MET A 55 -4.88 -22.16 4.35
C MET A 55 -4.58 -20.85 5.09
N LEU A 56 -3.71 -20.88 6.10
CA LEU A 56 -3.30 -19.67 6.82
C LEU A 56 -2.55 -18.72 5.88
N ASP A 57 -1.64 -19.26 5.08
CA ASP A 57 -0.85 -18.52 4.11
C ASP A 57 -1.75 -17.86 3.06
N PHE A 58 -2.80 -18.57 2.63
CA PHE A 58 -3.82 -18.03 1.72
C PHE A 58 -4.56 -16.84 2.35
N PHE A 59 -5.11 -16.98 3.55
CA PHE A 59 -5.88 -15.91 4.18
C PHE A 59 -5.02 -14.70 4.52
N VAL A 60 -3.81 -14.91 5.03
CA VAL A 60 -2.85 -13.84 5.34
C VAL A 60 -2.41 -13.14 4.06
N GLY A 61 -2.04 -13.90 3.02
CA GLY A 61 -1.69 -13.36 1.72
C GLY A 61 -2.82 -12.54 1.11
N LEU A 62 -4.06 -13.05 1.19
CA LEU A 62 -5.24 -12.37 0.65
C LEU A 62 -5.49 -11.05 1.38
N ALA A 63 -5.39 -11.05 2.70
CA ALA A 63 -5.56 -9.84 3.50
C ALA A 63 -4.53 -8.76 3.15
N ILE A 64 -3.25 -9.14 3.03
CA ILE A 64 -2.17 -8.21 2.66
C ILE A 64 -2.41 -7.62 1.27
N ILE A 65 -2.77 -8.47 0.30
CA ILE A 65 -3.00 -8.03 -1.08
C ILE A 65 -4.25 -7.17 -1.19
N ALA A 66 -5.31 -7.50 -0.45
CA ALA A 66 -6.51 -6.67 -0.41
C ALA A 66 -6.16 -5.27 0.11
N ILE A 67 -5.36 -5.16 1.18
CA ILE A 67 -4.90 -3.86 1.68
C ILE A 67 -4.09 -3.13 0.59
N PHE A 68 -3.14 -3.81 -0.06
CA PHE A 68 -2.29 -3.21 -1.09
C PHE A 68 -3.07 -2.70 -2.30
N THR A 69 -3.92 -3.55 -2.88
CA THR A 69 -4.74 -3.19 -4.04
C THR A 69 -5.75 -2.10 -3.68
N GLY A 70 -6.26 -2.09 -2.44
CA GLY A 70 -7.10 -1.02 -1.90
C GLY A 70 -6.37 0.33 -1.84
N VAL A 71 -5.16 0.34 -1.29
CA VAL A 71 -4.32 1.56 -1.27
C VAL A 71 -4.05 2.07 -2.68
N ILE A 72 -3.74 1.18 -3.62
CA ILE A 72 -3.45 1.58 -5.01
C ILE A 72 -4.67 2.20 -5.70
N LEU A 73 -5.86 1.61 -5.53
CA LEU A 73 -7.06 2.04 -6.24
C LEU A 73 -7.78 3.24 -5.61
N TYR A 74 -7.67 3.39 -4.28
CA TYR A 74 -8.42 4.38 -3.50
C TYR A 74 -7.55 5.41 -2.77
N GLY A 75 -6.30 5.09 -2.43
CA GLY A 75 -5.39 5.98 -1.70
C GLY A 75 -4.65 7.00 -2.57
N GLY A 76 -4.64 6.81 -3.90
CA GLY A 76 -3.93 7.68 -4.84
C GLY A 76 -2.43 7.43 -4.92
N LEU A 77 -1.74 8.21 -5.76
CA LEU A 77 -0.33 7.98 -6.11
C LEU A 77 0.60 8.11 -4.89
N LEU A 78 0.42 9.14 -4.05
CA LEU A 78 1.28 9.38 -2.91
C LEU A 78 1.18 8.26 -1.87
N ALA A 79 -0.05 7.81 -1.55
CA ALA A 79 -0.25 6.70 -0.62
C ALA A 79 0.35 5.40 -1.15
N THR A 80 0.25 5.17 -2.46
CA THR A 80 0.85 4.02 -3.14
C THR A 80 2.37 4.03 -2.99
N ILE A 81 3.02 5.15 -3.32
CA ILE A 81 4.47 5.30 -3.19
C ILE A 81 4.90 5.11 -1.73
N ALA A 82 4.25 5.78 -0.78
CA ALA A 82 4.58 5.67 0.64
C ALA A 82 4.45 4.22 1.16
N THR A 83 3.40 3.52 0.75
CA THR A 83 3.17 2.12 1.13
C THR A 83 4.20 1.18 0.53
N LEU A 84 4.52 1.32 -0.77
CA LEU A 84 5.55 0.52 -1.42
C LEU A 84 6.93 0.77 -0.83
N THR A 85 7.32 2.03 -0.62
CA THR A 85 8.59 2.38 0.02
C THR A 85 8.69 1.78 1.42
N THR A 86 7.61 1.87 2.21
CA THR A 86 7.55 1.28 3.55
C THR A 86 7.70 -0.24 3.52
N HIS A 87 6.97 -0.91 2.63
CA HIS A 87 7.06 -2.36 2.48
C HIS A 87 8.48 -2.83 2.13
N PHE A 88 9.12 -2.19 1.14
CA PHE A 88 10.48 -2.58 0.74
C PHE A 88 11.56 -2.23 1.79
N MET A 89 11.36 -1.16 2.55
CA MET A 89 12.26 -0.83 3.67
C MET A 89 12.13 -1.85 4.80
N LEU A 90 10.91 -2.27 5.13
CA LEU A 90 10.65 -3.27 6.16
C LEU A 90 11.20 -4.66 5.83
N LEU A 91 11.35 -5.00 4.54
CA LEU A 91 12.04 -6.23 4.13
C LEU A 91 13.54 -6.23 4.50
N ARG A 92 14.15 -5.05 4.70
CA ARG A 92 15.57 -4.92 5.10
C ARG A 92 15.76 -4.70 6.60
N ALA A 93 14.91 -3.88 7.19
CA ALA A 93 14.90 -3.60 8.63
C ALA A 93 13.60 -4.17 9.20
N PRO A 94 13.53 -5.50 9.40
CA PRO A 94 12.31 -6.13 9.89
C PRO A 94 11.93 -5.56 11.25
N LEU A 95 10.65 -5.27 11.42
CA LEU A 95 10.11 -4.89 12.72
C LEU A 95 10.25 -6.07 13.67
N THR A 96 10.90 -5.83 14.79
CA THR A 96 11.07 -6.79 15.87
C THR A 96 10.54 -6.19 17.16
N LEU A 97 9.89 -7.02 17.96
CA LEU A 97 9.49 -6.67 19.33
C LEU A 97 10.64 -6.89 20.32
N ASP A 98 11.73 -7.52 19.88
CA ASP A 98 12.96 -7.64 20.65
C ASP A 98 13.77 -6.34 20.56
N PHE A 99 13.55 -5.45 21.53
CA PHE A 99 14.24 -4.16 21.62
C PHE A 99 15.74 -4.28 21.88
N SER A 100 16.23 -5.45 22.30
CA SER A 100 17.66 -5.70 22.48
C SER A 100 18.38 -5.99 21.15
N SER A 101 17.62 -6.28 20.09
CA SER A 101 18.17 -6.54 18.76
C SER A 101 18.74 -5.28 18.13
N TRP A 102 19.92 -5.41 17.50
CA TRP A 102 20.53 -4.32 16.72
C TRP A 102 19.63 -3.79 15.57
N ARG A 103 18.64 -4.58 15.14
CA ARG A 103 17.67 -4.21 14.10
C ARG A 103 16.48 -3.40 14.63
N ALA A 104 16.24 -3.40 15.94
CA ALA A 104 15.08 -2.77 16.56
C ALA A 104 15.11 -1.24 16.39
N ALA A 105 16.25 -0.62 16.68
CA ALA A 105 16.38 0.83 16.62
C ALA A 105 16.12 1.40 15.20
N PRO A 106 16.73 0.88 14.11
CA PRO A 106 16.42 1.35 12.76
C PRO A 106 14.95 1.12 12.34
N GLY A 107 14.39 -0.06 12.63
CA GLY A 107 13.02 -0.41 12.22
C GLY A 107 11.96 0.45 12.90
N ILE A 108 12.07 0.64 14.23
CA ILE A 108 11.15 1.48 14.99
C ILE A 108 11.26 2.94 14.56
N THR A 109 12.49 3.45 14.39
CA THR A 109 12.72 4.83 13.95
C THR A 109 12.05 5.09 12.60
N TYR A 110 12.20 4.16 11.65
CA TYR A 110 11.57 4.27 10.34
C TYR A 110 10.03 4.34 10.43
N VAL A 111 9.42 3.45 11.22
CA VAL A 111 7.96 3.45 11.42
C VAL A 111 7.48 4.74 12.06
N VAL A 112 8.17 5.23 13.10
CA VAL A 112 7.82 6.48 13.77
C VAL A 112 7.90 7.66 12.79
N VAL A 113 8.96 7.75 11.99
CA VAL A 113 9.11 8.82 10.98
C VAL A 113 7.99 8.76 9.95
N VAL A 114 7.71 7.59 9.37
CA VAL A 114 6.62 7.43 8.38
C VAL A 114 5.26 7.76 9.00
N ALA A 115 5.00 7.33 10.23
CA ALA A 115 3.75 7.62 10.93
C ALA A 115 3.60 9.11 11.22
N VAL A 116 4.63 9.77 11.75
CA VAL A 116 4.61 11.21 12.05
C VAL A 116 4.44 12.04 10.78
N VAL A 117 5.20 11.73 9.72
CA VAL A 117 5.08 12.45 8.44
C VAL A 117 3.73 12.19 7.79
N GLY A 118 3.25 10.96 7.78
CA GLY A 118 1.96 10.60 7.19
C GLY A 118 0.78 11.24 7.92
N LEU A 119 0.75 11.15 9.25
CA LEU A 119 -0.27 11.80 10.08
C LEU A 119 -0.17 13.32 10.03
N GLY A 120 1.05 13.87 10.02
CA GLY A 120 1.30 15.30 9.85
C GLY A 120 0.80 15.82 8.51
N ALA A 121 1.07 15.10 7.41
CA ALA A 121 0.56 15.44 6.09
C ALA A 121 -0.99 15.39 6.05
N ALA A 122 -1.60 14.36 6.64
CA ALA A 122 -3.05 14.27 6.76
C ALA A 122 -3.64 15.41 7.61
N TYR A 123 -2.95 15.79 8.70
CA TYR A 123 -3.33 16.89 9.57
C TYR A 123 -3.29 18.24 8.83
N VAL A 124 -2.27 18.50 8.01
CA VAL A 124 -2.16 19.72 7.22
C VAL A 124 -3.16 19.74 6.07
N ALA A 125 -3.36 18.59 5.40
CA ALA A 125 -4.31 18.47 4.30
C ALA A 125 -5.75 18.77 4.74
N ARG A 126 -6.13 18.44 5.99
CA ARG A 126 -7.47 18.72 6.51
C ARG A 126 -7.80 20.21 6.60
N THR A 127 -6.79 21.07 6.74
CA THR A 127 -6.97 22.53 6.87
C THR A 127 -6.99 23.27 5.53
N GLY A 128 -6.63 22.60 4.43
CA GLY A 128 -6.50 23.22 3.11
C GLY A 128 -7.59 22.89 2.11
N ALA A 129 -8.67 22.19 2.50
CA ALA A 129 -9.75 21.85 1.57
C ALA A 129 -10.47 23.12 1.10
N PRO A 130 -10.41 23.48 -0.20
CA PRO A 130 -11.16 24.61 -0.73
C PRO A 130 -12.65 24.31 -0.61
N ALA A 131 -13.45 25.29 -0.19
CA ALA A 131 -14.90 25.20 -0.27
C ALA A 131 -15.29 24.82 -1.71
N SER A 132 -16.13 23.78 -1.88
CA SER A 132 -16.61 23.41 -3.21
C SER A 132 -17.41 24.58 -3.80
N PRO A 133 -17.02 25.14 -4.96
CA PRO A 133 -17.75 26.24 -5.60
C PRO A 133 -19.19 25.86 -5.98
N ALA A 134 -19.50 24.57 -6.03
CA ALA A 134 -20.86 24.05 -6.27
C ALA A 134 -21.84 24.28 -5.11
N ARG A 135 -21.37 24.47 -3.86
CA ARG A 135 -22.23 24.70 -2.70
C ARG A 135 -22.66 26.17 -2.59
N ASP A 136 -21.80 27.08 -3.07
CA ASP A 136 -22.02 28.52 -2.95
C ASP A 136 -22.94 29.05 -4.08
N ALA A 137 -22.96 28.39 -5.24
CA ALA A 137 -23.87 28.74 -6.34
C ALA A 137 -25.36 28.50 -6.03
N VAL A 138 -25.68 27.65 -5.05
CA VAL A 138 -27.07 27.33 -4.65
C VAL A 138 -27.62 28.31 -3.61
N THR A 139 -26.76 29.13 -2.99
CA THR A 139 -27.15 30.02 -1.88
C THR A 139 -27.14 31.51 -2.25
N ALA A 140 -26.83 31.86 -3.50
CA ALA A 140 -26.95 33.23 -3.97
C ALA A 140 -28.44 33.65 -4.03
N PRO A 141 -28.88 34.67 -3.25
CA PRO A 141 -30.23 35.20 -3.38
C PRO A 141 -30.38 35.88 -4.75
N VAL A 142 -31.48 35.55 -5.44
CA VAL A 142 -31.91 36.13 -6.71
C VAL A 142 -32.40 37.56 -6.51
#